data_AF-A0A969F092-F1
#
_entry.id   AF-A0A969F092-F1
#
_cell.length_a   1.000
_cell.length_b   1.000
_cell.length_c   1.000
_cell.angle_alpha   90.00
_cell.angle_beta   90.00
_cell.angle_gamma   90.00
#
_symmetry.space_group_name_H-M   'P 1'
#
loop_
_entity.id
_entity.type
_entity.pdbx_description
1 polymer ?
#
loop_
_entity_poly.entity_id
_entity_poly.type
_entity_poly.pdbx_seq_one_letter_code
_entity_poly.pdbx_strand_id
1 'polypeptide(L)'
;SGKYNPNSTITTAGAINIGGTLFHEHGSGYGTIGFKTALQVSSNTFFYQLGRDVGSYEINKWGGKLGIGQTKTFLDGESQGMIPHPRNQKNHQQ
;
A
#
# COMPACT_ATOMS: atom_id res chain seq x y z
N SER A 1 1.57 -11.53 -4.45
CA SER A 1 1.23 -11.15 -5.85
C SER A 1 2.25 -11.68 -6.86
N GLY A 2 3.54 -11.82 -6.53
CA GLY A 2 4.57 -12.26 -7.49
C GLY A 2 5.01 -11.18 -8.49
N LYS A 3 4.43 -9.98 -8.41
CA LYS A 3 4.67 -8.87 -9.35
C LYS A 3 6.01 -8.16 -9.15
N TYR A 4 6.58 -8.26 -7.95
CA TYR A 4 7.88 -7.68 -7.60
C TYR A 4 8.72 -8.75 -6.91
N ASN A 5 10.03 -8.67 -7.11
CA ASN A 5 11.01 -9.45 -6.36
C ASN A 5 11.83 -8.51 -5.44
N PRO A 6 12.61 -9.02 -4.49
CA PRO A 6 13.36 -8.18 -3.54
C PRO A 6 14.33 -7.16 -4.19
N ASN A 7 14.76 -7.41 -5.43
CA ASN A 7 15.66 -6.53 -6.19
C ASN A 7 14.93 -5.59 -7.15
N SER A 8 13.60 -5.65 -7.23
CA SER A 8 12.83 -4.73 -8.05
C SER A 8 13.01 -3.29 -7.59
N THR A 9 13.06 -2.38 -8.56
CA THR A 9 13.18 -0.94 -8.33
C THR A 9 11.99 -0.19 -8.94
N ILE A 10 11.70 0.98 -8.40
CA ILE A 10 10.65 1.89 -8.88
C ILE A 10 11.23 3.31 -8.92
N THR A 11 10.96 4.03 -10.01
CA THR A 11 11.29 5.46 -10.11
C THR A 11 10.30 6.28 -9.30
N THR A 12 10.83 7.15 -8.45
CA THR A 12 10.08 8.06 -7.58
C THR A 12 10.25 9.50 -8.05
N ALA A 13 9.30 10.36 -7.68
CA ALA A 13 9.28 11.78 -8.03
C ALA A 13 8.62 12.58 -6.89
N GLY A 14 8.72 13.91 -6.92
CA GLY A 14 8.04 14.77 -5.94
C GLY A 14 6.52 14.62 -5.92
N ALA A 15 5.94 14.12 -7.01
CA ALA A 15 4.55 13.68 -7.09
C ALA A 15 4.35 12.71 -8.25
N ILE A 16 3.28 11.91 -8.19
CA ILE A 16 2.83 11.02 -9.27
C ILE A 16 1.34 11.23 -9.55
N ASN A 17 0.93 11.08 -10.81
CA ASN A 17 -0.48 11.11 -11.18
C ASN A 17 -1.04 9.68 -11.23
N ILE A 18 -2.10 9.42 -10.47
CA ILE A 18 -2.85 8.16 -10.51
C ILE A 18 -4.32 8.51 -10.75
N GLY A 19 -4.84 8.15 -11.93
CA GLY A 19 -6.25 8.34 -12.26
C GLY A 19 -6.72 9.80 -12.27
N GLY A 20 -5.84 10.75 -12.59
CA GLY A 20 -6.14 12.18 -12.59
C GLY A 20 -5.88 12.88 -11.26
N THR A 21 -5.59 12.13 -10.19
CA THR A 21 -5.22 12.68 -8.88
C THR A 21 -3.72 12.72 -8.72
N LEU A 22 -3.18 13.86 -8.27
CA LEU A 22 -1.77 14.04 -7.97
C LEU A 22 -1.49 13.64 -6.51
N PHE A 23 -0.66 12.61 -6.34
CA PHE A 23 -0.21 12.14 -5.03
C PHE A 23 1.22 12.58 -4.78
N HIS A 24 1.42 13.40 -3.74
CA HIS A 24 2.71 13.99 -3.43
C HIS A 24 3.63 13.05 -2.64
N GLU A 25 4.91 13.15 -2.92
CA GLU A 25 5.96 12.69 -2.03
C GLU A 25 6.07 13.64 -0.83
N HIS A 26 6.62 13.17 0.28
CA HIS A 26 6.91 14.05 1.42
C HIS A 26 8.16 14.93 1.18
N GLY A 27 8.95 14.60 0.16
CA GLY A 27 10.11 15.36 -0.32
C GLY A 27 10.11 15.51 -1.85
N SER A 28 11.30 15.69 -2.45
CA SER A 28 11.46 15.91 -3.90
C SER A 28 11.42 14.65 -4.77
N GLY A 29 11.35 13.47 -4.15
CA GLY A 29 11.60 12.17 -4.80
C GLY A 29 13.05 11.72 -4.63
N TYR A 30 13.29 10.43 -4.81
CA TYR A 30 14.54 9.74 -4.49
C TYR A 30 15.20 9.07 -5.71
N GLY A 31 14.72 9.35 -6.92
CA GLY A 31 15.13 8.68 -8.14
C GLY A 31 14.63 7.23 -8.21
N THR A 32 15.39 6.35 -8.86
CA THR A 32 15.06 4.92 -8.96
C THR A 32 15.61 4.18 -7.76
N ILE A 33 14.72 3.67 -6.90
CA ILE A 33 15.08 3.03 -5.63
C ILE A 33 14.44 1.65 -5.49
N GLY A 34 15.02 0.79 -4.64
CA GLY A 34 14.44 -0.50 -4.25
C GLY A 34 13.77 -0.47 -2.87
N PHE A 35 13.19 -1.59 -2.45
CA PHE A 35 12.43 -1.71 -1.18
C PHE A 35 13.21 -1.26 0.06
N LYS A 36 14.50 -1.60 0.17
CA LYS A 36 15.34 -1.24 1.32
C LYS A 36 15.42 0.29 1.49
N THR A 37 15.72 0.99 0.41
CA THR A 37 15.81 2.45 0.40
C THR A 37 14.43 3.08 0.60
N ALA A 38 13.39 2.55 -0.05
CA ALA A 38 12.02 3.05 0.09
C ALA A 38 11.53 3.03 1.54
N LEU A 39 11.82 1.95 2.29
CA LEU A 39 11.55 1.87 3.73
C LEU A 39 12.42 2.83 4.54
N GLN A 40 13.71 2.96 4.21
CA GLN A 40 14.64 3.85 4.91
C GLN A 40 14.22 5.32 4.84
N VAL A 41 13.72 5.77 3.69
CA VAL A 41 13.35 7.17 3.45
C VAL A 41 11.85 7.41 3.51
N SER A 42 11.05 6.38 3.82
CA SER A 42 9.59 6.45 3.86
C SER A 42 8.97 7.04 2.58
N SER A 43 9.41 6.60 1.39
CA SER A 43 8.95 7.18 0.13
C SER A 43 7.48 6.87 -0.16
N ASN A 44 6.63 7.90 -0.15
CA ASN A 44 5.21 7.78 -0.46
C ASN A 44 5.00 7.32 -1.90
N THR A 45 5.69 7.93 -2.86
CA THR A 45 5.47 7.67 -4.29
C THR A 45 5.92 6.28 -4.70
N PHE A 46 6.89 5.69 -3.99
CA PHE A 46 7.22 4.27 -4.13
C PHE A 46 6.02 3.39 -3.71
N PHE A 47 5.50 3.59 -2.50
CA PHE A 47 4.42 2.74 -1.95
C PHE A 47 3.08 2.96 -2.63
N TYR A 48 2.79 4.16 -3.16
CA TYR A 48 1.60 4.40 -3.99
C TYR A 48 1.63 3.61 -5.29
N GLN A 49 2.75 3.62 -6.01
CA GLN A 49 2.91 2.84 -7.24
C GLN A 49 2.86 1.35 -6.96
N LEU A 50 3.61 0.89 -5.94
CA LEU A 50 3.58 -0.50 -5.50
C LEU A 50 2.16 -0.95 -5.13
N GLY A 51 1.43 -0.14 -4.36
CA GLY A 51 0.08 -0.45 -3.90
C GLY A 51 -0.92 -0.52 -5.05
N ARG A 52 -0.84 0.42 -6.00
CA ARG A 52 -1.62 0.42 -7.24
C ARG A 52 -1.38 -0.87 -8.04
N ASP A 53 -0.12 -1.25 -8.20
CA ASP A 53 0.27 -2.36 -9.07
C ASP A 53 0.00 -3.71 -8.41
N VAL A 54 0.20 -3.84 -7.09
CA VAL A 54 -0.11 -5.06 -6.32
C VAL A 54 -1.62 -5.26 -6.16
N GLY A 55 -2.37 -4.18 -5.90
CA GLY A 55 -3.82 -4.18 -5.75
C GLY A 55 -4.30 -4.48 -4.32
N SER A 56 -5.51 -4.01 -4.02
CA SER A 56 -6.12 -4.05 -2.69
C SER A 56 -6.36 -5.46 -2.14
N TYR A 57 -6.67 -6.43 -3.00
CA TYR A 57 -6.84 -7.83 -2.57
C TYR A 57 -5.58 -8.40 -1.93
N GLU A 58 -4.43 -8.21 -2.58
CA GLU A 58 -3.14 -8.71 -2.07
C GLU A 58 -2.71 -7.95 -0.82
N ILE A 59 -2.91 -6.63 -0.78
CA ILE A 59 -2.66 -5.81 0.42
C ILE A 59 -3.52 -6.30 1.58
N ASN A 60 -4.81 -6.55 1.35
CA ASN A 60 -5.72 -7.03 2.37
C ASN A 60 -5.32 -8.42 2.90
N LYS A 61 -5.03 -9.36 2.00
CA LYS A 61 -4.57 -10.71 2.33
C LYS A 61 -3.32 -10.68 3.22
N TRP A 62 -2.33 -9.85 2.90
CA TRP A 62 -1.11 -9.76 3.70
C TRP A 62 -1.31 -8.97 5.00
N GLY A 63 -2.08 -7.89 4.99
CA GLY A 63 -2.41 -7.15 6.21
C GLY A 63 -3.12 -8.02 7.25
N GLY A 64 -4.06 -8.88 6.82
CA GLY A 64 -4.70 -9.86 7.71
C GLY A 64 -3.72 -10.91 8.25
N LYS A 65 -2.77 -11.39 7.44
CA LYS A 65 -1.70 -12.29 7.93
C LYS A 65 -0.78 -11.62 8.95
N LEU A 66 -0.57 -10.32 8.82
CA LEU A 66 0.22 -9.51 9.75
C LEU A 66 -0.58 -9.11 11.01
N GLY A 67 -1.86 -9.46 11.10
CA GLY A 67 -2.70 -9.20 12.27
C GLY A 67 -3.35 -7.81 12.29
N ILE A 68 -3.24 -7.02 11.22
CA ILE A 68 -3.98 -5.76 11.10
C ILE A 68 -5.48 -6.10 10.98
N GLY A 69 -6.35 -5.33 11.64
CA GLY A 69 -7.79 -5.61 11.61
C GLY A 69 -8.24 -6.72 12.57
N GLN A 70 -7.34 -7.21 13.45
CA GLN A 70 -7.60 -8.28 14.40
C GLN A 70 -7.11 -7.87 15.79
N THR A 71 -7.91 -8.15 16.81
CA THR A 71 -7.48 -8.12 18.21
C THR A 71 -7.09 -9.52 18.63
N LYS A 72 -6.04 -9.62 19.45
CA LYS A 72 -5.57 -10.90 19.99
C LYS A 72 -5.30 -10.85 21.48
N THR A 73 -5.58 -9.72 22.13
CA THR A 73 -5.39 -9.58 23.56
C THR A 73 -6.73 -9.73 24.29
N PHE A 74 -6.67 -10.14 25.56
CA PHE A 74 -7.84 -10.25 26.43
C PHE A 74 -8.12 -8.94 27.18
N LEU A 75 -7.68 -7.81 26.62
CA LEU A 75 -7.84 -6.50 27.24
C LEU A 75 -9.17 -5.88 26.82
N ASP A 76 -9.93 -5.44 27.82
CA ASP A 76 -11.11 -4.63 27.57
C ASP A 76 -10.69 -3.28 26.94
N GLY A 77 -11.31 -2.94 25.81
CA GLY A 77 -11.07 -1.68 25.10
C GLY A 77 -10.19 -1.77 23.85
N GLU A 78 -9.75 -2.96 23.43
CA GLU A 78 -9.00 -3.12 22.17
C GLU A 78 -9.91 -2.85 20.95
N SER A 79 -9.48 -1.94 20.06
CA SER A 79 -10.16 -1.70 18.79
C SER A 79 -9.51 -2.50 17.67
N GLN A 80 -10.32 -3.21 16.89
CA GLN A 80 -9.84 -4.03 15.77
C GLN A 80 -9.14 -3.20 14.68
N GLY A 81 -9.42 -1.89 14.58
CA GLY A 81 -9.06 -1.09 13.41
C GLY A 81 -9.77 -1.58 12.14
N MET A 82 -9.31 -1.15 10.97
CA MET A 82 -9.90 -1.56 9.69
C MET A 82 -8.81 -1.69 8.61
N ILE A 83 -8.86 -2.78 7.85
CA ILE A 83 -8.23 -2.85 6.53
C ILE A 83 -9.32 -2.62 5.49
N PRO A 84 -9.19 -1.61 4.61
CA PRO A 84 -10.10 -1.44 3.50
C PRO A 84 -10.15 -2.73 2.65
N HIS A 85 -11.33 -3.36 2.61
CA HIS A 85 -11.59 -4.46 1.69
C HIS A 85 -11.97 -3.87 0.32
N PRO A 86 -11.50 -4.45 -0.80
CA PRO A 86 -12.19 -4.20 -2.06
C PRO A 86 -13.66 -4.56 -1.87
N ARG A 87 -14.57 -3.58 -1.94
CA ARG A 87 -16.01 -3.87 -2.06
C ARG A 87 -16.15 -4.79 -3.27
N ASN A 88 -16.85 -5.91 -3.10
CA ASN A 88 -17.27 -6.73 -4.25
C ASN A 88 -17.95 -5.79 -5.26
N GLN A 89 -17.34 -5.58 -6.43
CA GLN A 89 -17.92 -4.83 -7.55
C GLN A 89 -19.05 -5.64 -8.22
N LYS A 90 -19.93 -6.28 -7.44
CA LYS A 90 -21.08 -7.04 -7.96
C LYS A 90 -22.41 -6.29 -7.88
N ASN A 91 -22.45 -5.02 -7.44
CA ASN A 91 -23.70 -4.27 -7.28
C ASN A 91 -23.67 -2.85 -7.92
N HIS A 92 -23.08 -2.69 -9.10
CA HIS A 92 -23.31 -1.49 -9.95
C HIS A 92 -23.53 -1.83 -11.43
N GLN A 93 -24.22 -2.95 -11.68
CA GLN A 93 -24.93 -3.21 -12.94
C GLN A 93 -26.29 -3.81 -12.59
N GLN A 94 -27.21 -2.96 -12.14
CA GLN A 94 -28.66 -3.09 -12.31
C GLN A 94 -29.20 -1.70 -12.57
#